data_AF-A0A1F4RN68-F1
#
_entry.id   AF-A0A1F4RN68-F1
#
_cell.length_a   1.000
_cell.length_b   1.000
_cell.length_c   1.000
_cell.angle_alpha   90.00
_cell.angle_beta   90.00
_cell.angle_gamma   90.00
#
_symmetry.space_group_name_H-M   'P 1'
#
loop_
_entity.id
_entity.type
_entity.pdbx_description
1 polymer ?
#
loop_
_entity_poly.entity_id
_entity_poly.type
_entity_poly.pdbx_seq_one_letter_code
_entity_poly.pdbx_strand_id
1 'polypeptide(L)'
;MAKYSRKKNGQHKVIEEIRKQLVLQAERWGKKEYYTPQKLEEMVLEQCQAIKGDFLTEKANLEYEMQNIESDKKECLIKLEKLTGYLKKADRTTLIHKKAVSRFIEKLVGDRQKTQWALGKRLGQQKVSVLIGED
;
A
#
# COMPACT_ATOMS: atom_id res chain seq x y z
N MET A 1 -17.45 1.73 25.82
CA MET A 1 -16.78 1.83 24.49
C MET A 1 -15.47 2.64 24.47
N ALA A 2 -15.25 3.63 25.35
CA ALA A 2 -14.04 4.49 25.31
C ALA A 2 -12.68 3.79 25.61
N LYS A 3 -12.64 2.76 26.48
CA LYS A 3 -11.39 2.02 26.79
C LYS A 3 -10.78 1.30 25.58
N TYR A 4 -11.62 0.71 24.72
CA TYR A 4 -11.17 -0.02 23.53
C TYR A 4 -10.62 0.92 22.45
N SER A 5 -11.22 2.10 22.28
CA SER A 5 -10.74 3.15 21.38
C SER A 5 -9.35 3.67 21.79
N ARG A 6 -9.10 3.90 23.09
CA ARG A 6 -7.78 4.34 23.59
C ARG A 6 -6.68 3.31 23.33
N LYS A 7 -6.96 2.00 23.51
CA LYS A 7 -5.99 0.93 23.21
C LYS A 7 -5.63 0.88 21.72
N LYS A 8 -6.62 0.97 20.83
CA LYS A 8 -6.40 1.00 19.38
C LYS A 8 -5.53 2.19 18.95
N ASN A 9 -5.78 3.38 19.51
CA ASN A 9 -4.97 4.57 19.23
C ASN A 9 -3.54 4.42 19.77
N GLY A 10 -3.36 3.77 20.91
CA GLY A 10 -2.03 3.46 21.46
C GLY A 10 -1.25 2.51 20.55
N GLN A 11 -1.87 1.41 20.11
CA GLN A 11 -1.25 0.47 19.16
C GLN A 11 -0.86 1.16 17.85
N HIS A 12 -1.73 2.03 17.32
CA HIS A 12 -1.42 2.78 16.11
C HIS A 12 -0.20 3.70 16.29
N LYS A 13 -0.09 4.40 17.42
CA LYS A 13 1.09 5.22 17.72
C LYS A 13 2.37 4.40 17.80
N VAL A 14 2.32 3.23 18.42
CA VAL A 14 3.48 2.33 18.51
C VAL A 14 3.90 1.85 17.11
N ILE A 15 2.95 1.44 16.27
CA ILE A 15 3.24 1.01 14.90
C ILE A 15 3.85 2.15 14.08
N GLU A 16 3.33 3.37 14.20
CA GLU A 16 3.89 4.54 13.52
C GLU A 16 5.31 4.87 13.98
N GLU A 17 5.59 4.74 15.28
CA GLU A 17 6.94 4.92 15.80
C GLU A 17 7.90 3.85 15.26
N ILE A 18 7.48 2.60 15.22
CA ILE A 18 8.27 1.50 14.62
C ILE A 18 8.56 1.79 13.14
N ARG A 19 7.56 2.25 12.38
CA ARG A 19 7.74 2.64 10.97
C ARG A 19 8.79 3.73 10.80
N LYS A 20 8.73 4.78 11.61
CA LYS A 20 9.73 5.86 11.57
C LYS A 20 11.13 5.34 11.87
N GLN A 21 11.26 4.50 12.89
CA GLN A 21 12.55 3.93 13.27
C GLN A 21 13.12 3.02 12.18
N LEU A 22 12.30 2.21 11.51
CA LEU A 22 12.72 1.39 10.38
C LEU A 22 13.29 2.25 9.25
N VAL A 23 12.62 3.35 8.89
CA VAL A 23 13.12 4.28 7.86
C VAL A 23 14.46 4.90 8.29
N LEU A 24 14.54 5.43 9.51
CA LEU A 24 15.76 6.06 10.02
C LEU A 24 16.95 5.09 10.08
N GLN A 25 16.71 3.85 10.50
CA GLN A 25 17.75 2.81 10.55
C GLN A 25 18.20 2.41 9.14
N ALA A 26 17.27 2.24 8.21
CA ALA A 26 17.59 1.93 6.82
C ALA A 26 18.39 3.05 6.15
N GLU A 27 18.09 4.32 6.45
CA GLU A 27 18.90 5.46 5.99
C GLU A 27 20.32 5.40 6.53
N ARG A 28 20.49 5.15 7.84
CA ARG A 28 21.82 5.05 8.47
C ARG A 28 22.64 3.87 7.97
N TRP A 29 21.99 2.78 7.56
CA TRP A 29 22.63 1.60 6.99
C TRP A 29 22.82 1.67 5.47
N GLY A 30 22.45 2.77 4.82
CA GLY A 30 22.58 2.92 3.37
C GLY A 30 21.61 2.07 2.54
N LYS A 31 20.54 1.53 3.15
CA LYS A 31 19.49 0.71 2.50
C LYS A 31 18.17 1.46 2.31
N LYS A 32 18.24 2.78 2.11
CA LYS A 32 17.07 3.67 2.02
C LYS A 32 16.06 3.25 0.94
N GLU A 33 16.53 2.66 -0.16
CA GLU A 33 15.69 2.24 -1.29
C GLU A 33 14.64 1.19 -0.92
N TYR A 34 14.94 0.33 0.07
CA TYR A 34 14.06 -0.75 0.51
C TYR A 34 13.01 -0.31 1.52
N TYR A 35 13.22 0.83 2.19
CA TYR A 35 12.38 1.30 3.29
C TYR A 35 11.95 2.76 3.09
N THR A 36 11.33 3.03 1.94
CA THR A 36 10.65 4.31 1.69
C THR A 36 9.20 4.25 2.17
N PRO A 37 8.55 5.40 2.45
CA PRO A 37 7.12 5.43 2.77
C PRO A 37 6.24 4.73 1.71
N GLN A 38 6.62 4.85 0.44
CA GLN A 38 5.96 4.15 -0.66
C GLN A 38 6.15 2.62 -0.52
N LYS A 39 7.37 2.14 -0.30
CA LYS A 39 7.64 0.71 -0.14
C LYS A 39 6.91 0.11 1.07
N LEU A 40 6.85 0.84 2.18
CA LEU A 40 6.08 0.40 3.34
C LEU A 40 4.59 0.29 3.02
N GLU A 41 4.03 1.20 2.23
CA GLU A 41 2.64 1.15 1.80
C GLU A 41 2.38 -0.01 0.81
N GLU A 42 3.31 -0.27 -0.11
CA GLU A 42 3.27 -1.41 -1.02
C GLU A 42 3.27 -2.75 -0.26
N MET A 43 4.14 -2.89 0.76
CA MET A 43 4.18 -4.08 1.63
C MET A 43 2.86 -4.29 2.38
N VAL A 44 2.23 -3.22 2.87
CA VAL A 44 0.93 -3.31 3.55
C VAL A 44 -0.15 -3.75 2.57
N LEU A 45 -0.14 -3.24 1.34
CA LEU A 45 -1.08 -3.63 0.30
C LEU A 45 -0.93 -5.11 -0.05
N GLU A 46 0.29 -5.60 -0.23
CA GLU A 46 0.60 -7.00 -0.49
C GLU A 46 0.07 -7.89 0.64
N GLN A 47 0.33 -7.52 1.90
CA GLN A 47 -0.19 -8.27 3.05
C GLN A 47 -1.72 -8.28 3.10
N CYS A 48 -2.38 -7.18 2.75
CA CYS A 48 -3.85 -7.14 2.67
C CYS A 48 -4.38 -8.10 1.59
N GLN A 49 -3.69 -8.21 0.46
CA GLN A 49 -4.04 -9.14 -0.61
C GLN A 49 -3.82 -10.58 -0.20
N ALA A 50 -2.71 -10.88 0.49
CA ALA A 50 -2.44 -12.21 1.04
C ALA A 50 -3.54 -12.65 2.02
N ILE A 51 -3.86 -11.82 3.02
CA ILE A 51 -4.93 -12.10 3.99
C ILE A 51 -6.29 -12.29 3.29
N LYS A 52 -6.58 -11.51 2.25
CA LYS A 52 -7.79 -11.70 1.44
C LYS A 52 -7.77 -13.06 0.73
N GLY A 53 -6.62 -13.46 0.19
CA GLY A 53 -6.40 -14.79 -0.39
C GLY A 53 -6.71 -15.90 0.61
N ASP A 54 -6.19 -15.80 1.83
CA ASP A 54 -6.45 -16.77 2.89
C ASP A 54 -7.95 -16.89 3.21
N PHE A 55 -8.66 -15.76 3.30
CA PHE A 55 -10.11 -15.79 3.46
C PHE A 55 -10.83 -16.44 2.28
N LEU A 56 -10.41 -16.20 1.04
CA LEU A 56 -11.03 -16.83 -0.12
C LEU A 56 -10.79 -18.34 -0.15
N THR A 57 -9.59 -18.80 0.21
CA THR A 57 -9.27 -20.22 0.35
C THR A 57 -10.15 -20.86 1.41
N GLU A 58 -10.25 -20.24 2.58
CA GLU A 58 -11.11 -20.74 3.66
C GLU A 58 -12.59 -20.75 3.26
N LYS A 59 -13.04 -19.76 2.50
CA LYS A 59 -14.39 -19.74 1.94
C LYS A 59 -14.64 -20.97 1.05
N ALA A 60 -13.71 -21.26 0.14
CA ALA A 60 -13.82 -22.39 -0.77
C ALA A 60 -13.82 -23.73 -0.02
N ASN A 61 -13.00 -23.85 1.02
CA ASN A 61 -12.98 -25.02 1.90
C ASN A 61 -14.34 -25.23 2.60
N LEU A 62 -14.92 -24.18 3.17
CA LEU A 62 -16.24 -24.23 3.82
C LEU A 62 -17.37 -24.55 2.83
N GLU A 63 -17.30 -24.01 1.60
CA GLU A 63 -18.26 -24.33 0.54
C GLU A 63 -18.16 -25.80 0.11
N TYR A 64 -16.95 -26.36 0.07
CA TYR A 64 -16.74 -27.79 -0.18
C TYR A 64 -17.26 -28.65 0.96
N GLU A 65 -16.95 -28.31 2.22
CA GLU A 65 -17.45 -29.03 3.40
C GLU A 65 -18.98 -29.10 3.41
N MET A 66 -19.67 -28.01 3.07
CA MET A 66 -21.14 -27.99 2.99
C MET A 66 -21.74 -28.96 1.97
N GLN A 67 -20.99 -29.31 0.92
CA GLN A 67 -21.42 -30.29 -0.08
C GLN A 67 -21.27 -31.73 0.42
N ASN A 68 -20.43 -31.96 1.44
CA ASN A 68 -20.28 -33.28 2.06
C ASN A 68 -21.46 -33.60 2.97
N ILE A 69 -21.96 -34.84 2.85
CA ILE A 69 -23.20 -35.33 3.49
C ILE A 69 -23.10 -35.34 5.02
N GLU A 70 -21.90 -35.50 5.57
CA GLU A 70 -21.63 -35.61 7.01
C GLU A 70 -21.35 -34.27 7.71
N SER A 71 -21.41 -33.14 6.99
CA SER A 71 -21.08 -31.82 7.56
C SER A 71 -22.22 -31.21 8.39
N ASP A 72 -21.87 -30.48 9.46
CA ASP A 72 -22.82 -29.58 10.14
C ASP A 72 -23.04 -28.32 9.29
N LYS A 73 -24.03 -28.41 8.39
CA LYS A 73 -24.40 -27.32 7.48
C LYS A 73 -24.74 -26.02 8.19
N LYS A 74 -25.28 -26.07 9.41
CA LYS A 74 -25.66 -24.86 10.16
C LYS A 74 -24.41 -24.12 10.64
N GLU A 75 -23.43 -24.85 11.15
CA GLU A 75 -22.15 -24.25 11.57
C GLU A 75 -21.39 -23.65 10.37
N CYS A 76 -21.32 -24.37 9.25
CA CYS A 76 -20.65 -23.89 8.04
C CYS A 76 -21.28 -22.60 7.51
N LEU A 77 -22.62 -22.49 7.50
CA LEU A 77 -23.32 -21.27 7.08
C LEU A 77 -22.97 -20.06 7.96
N ILE A 78 -22.90 -20.25 9.29
CA ILE A 78 -22.50 -19.17 10.22
C ILE A 78 -21.06 -18.73 9.97
N LYS A 79 -20.15 -19.67 9.71
CA LYS A 79 -18.75 -19.36 9.38
C LYS A 79 -18.65 -18.60 8.06
N LEU A 80 -19.37 -19.03 7.02
CA LEU A 80 -19.42 -18.34 5.72
C LEU A 80 -19.96 -16.91 5.82
N GLU A 81 -20.99 -16.67 6.64
CA GLU A 81 -21.52 -15.33 6.85
C GLU A 81 -20.47 -14.40 7.49
N LYS A 82 -19.81 -14.87 8.56
CA LYS A 82 -18.73 -14.13 9.23
C LYS A 82 -17.59 -13.84 8.26
N LEU A 83 -17.19 -14.83 7.48
CA LEU A 83 -16.09 -14.75 6.54
C LEU A 83 -16.39 -13.79 5.39
N THR A 84 -17.64 -13.76 4.91
CA THR A 84 -18.12 -12.73 3.97
C THR A 84 -18.00 -11.33 4.54
N GLY A 85 -18.28 -11.16 5.84
CA GLY A 85 -18.05 -9.91 6.56
C GLY A 85 -16.57 -9.49 6.61
N TYR A 86 -15.66 -10.45 6.81
CA TYR A 86 -14.22 -10.18 6.78
C TYR A 86 -13.70 -9.85 5.39
N LEU A 87 -14.18 -10.54 4.35
CA LEU A 87 -13.84 -10.24 2.95
C LEU A 87 -14.22 -8.79 2.58
N LYS A 88 -15.43 -8.34 2.94
CA LYS A 88 -15.86 -6.94 2.71
C LYS A 88 -14.94 -5.93 3.42
N LYS A 89 -14.45 -6.26 4.61
CA LYS A 89 -13.49 -5.40 5.33
C LYS A 89 -12.13 -5.40 4.64
N ALA A 90 -11.64 -6.57 4.23
CA ALA A 90 -10.39 -6.72 3.50
C ALA A 90 -10.41 -5.94 2.18
N ASP A 91 -11.52 -5.98 1.43
CA ASP A 91 -11.69 -5.21 0.19
C ASP A 91 -11.61 -3.70 0.42
N ARG A 92 -12.29 -3.19 1.45
CA ARG A 92 -12.24 -1.76 1.81
C ARG A 92 -10.83 -1.33 2.19
N THR A 93 -10.15 -2.11 3.02
CA THR A 93 -8.77 -1.83 3.45
C THR A 93 -7.80 -1.87 2.27
N THR A 94 -7.93 -2.88 1.40
CA THR A 94 -7.13 -3.01 0.17
C THR A 94 -7.32 -1.81 -0.74
N LEU A 95 -8.57 -1.34 -0.91
CA LEU A 95 -8.85 -0.17 -1.74
C LEU A 95 -8.20 1.11 -1.19
N ILE A 96 -8.17 1.28 0.13
CA ILE A 96 -7.53 2.44 0.77
C ILE A 96 -6.03 2.45 0.46
N HIS A 97 -5.34 1.33 0.68
CA HIS A 97 -3.90 1.23 0.43
C HIS A 97 -3.56 1.30 -1.06
N LYS A 98 -4.38 0.69 -1.93
CA LYS A 98 -4.24 0.82 -3.38
C LYS A 98 -4.31 2.28 -3.83
N LYS A 99 -5.28 3.04 -3.31
CA LYS A 99 -5.39 4.49 -3.59
C LYS A 99 -4.20 5.27 -3.03
N ALA A 100 -3.67 4.91 -1.88
CA ALA A 100 -2.49 5.55 -1.31
C ALA A 100 -1.25 5.35 -2.20
N VAL A 101 -0.99 4.11 -2.63
CA VAL A 101 0.08 3.79 -3.59
C VAL A 101 -0.10 4.55 -4.90
N SER A 102 -1.31 4.57 -5.48
CA SER A 102 -1.59 5.34 -6.70
C SER A 102 -1.26 6.82 -6.55
N ARG A 103 -1.58 7.44 -5.41
CA ARG A 103 -1.22 8.86 -5.16
C ARG A 103 0.29 9.08 -5.11
N PHE A 104 1.06 8.14 -4.56
CA PHE A 104 2.52 8.23 -4.59
C PHE A 104 3.05 8.19 -6.02
N ILE A 105 2.51 7.29 -6.86
CA ILE A 105 2.86 7.19 -8.28
C ILE A 105 2.51 8.46 -9.03
N GLU A 106 1.28 8.98 -8.87
CA GLU A 106 0.82 10.22 -9.52
C GLU A 106 1.70 11.42 -9.15
N LYS A 107 2.10 11.53 -7.87
CA LYS A 107 2.99 12.60 -7.41
C LYS A 107 4.36 12.51 -8.08
N LEU A 108 4.96 11.30 -8.15
CA LEU A 108 6.25 11.09 -8.82
C LEU A 108 6.19 11.46 -10.30
N VAL A 109 5.11 11.09 -11.00
CA VAL A 109 4.92 11.43 -12.41
C VAL A 109 4.76 12.93 -12.61
N GLY A 110 3.95 13.59 -11.77
CA GLY A 110 3.74 15.03 -11.84
C GLY A 110 5.01 15.84 -11.55
N ASP A 111 5.80 15.40 -10.58
CA ASP A 111 7.08 16.04 -10.26
C ASP A 111 8.07 15.89 -11.42
N ARG A 112 8.14 14.71 -12.07
CA ARG A 112 8.98 14.48 -13.26
C ARG A 112 8.61 15.41 -14.43
N GLN A 113 7.32 15.60 -14.70
CA GLN A 113 6.85 16.50 -15.75
C GLN A 113 7.23 17.96 -15.46
N LYS A 114 7.11 18.41 -14.21
CA LYS A 114 7.56 19.75 -13.80
C LYS A 114 9.06 19.92 -13.97
N THR A 115 9.86 18.90 -13.63
CA THR A 115 11.33 18.95 -13.82
C THR A 115 11.70 19.05 -15.30
N GLN A 116 11.06 18.26 -16.16
CA GLN A 116 11.28 18.33 -17.62
C GLN A 116 10.90 19.69 -18.20
N TRP A 117 9.77 20.26 -17.78
CA TRP A 117 9.36 21.59 -18.21
C TRP A 117 10.35 22.69 -17.76
N ALA A 118 10.83 22.62 -16.52
CA ALA A 118 11.81 23.57 -16.00
C ALA A 118 13.16 23.46 -16.73
N LEU A 119 13.61 22.23 -17.03
CA LEU A 119 14.80 21.98 -17.83
C LEU A 119 14.65 22.50 -19.26
N GLY A 120 13.51 22.26 -19.92
CA GLY A 120 13.22 22.78 -21.25
C GLY A 120 13.25 24.31 -21.32
N LYS A 121 12.73 25.00 -20.29
CA LYS A 121 12.83 26.46 -20.17
C LYS A 121 14.27 26.95 -20.02
N ARG A 122 15.11 26.28 -19.21
CA ARG A 122 16.52 26.63 -19.02
C ARG A 122 17.35 26.41 -20.28
N LEU A 123 17.15 25.28 -20.97
CA LEU A 123 17.85 24.96 -22.22
C LEU A 123 17.43 25.88 -23.37
N GLY A 124 16.16 26.31 -23.41
CA GLY A 124 15.69 27.31 -24.37
C GLY A 124 16.29 28.71 -24.18
N GLN A 125 16.80 29.03 -22.99
CA GLN A 125 17.52 30.29 -22.70
C GLN A 125 19.01 30.23 -23.04
N GLN A 126 19.60 29.04 -23.19
CA GLN A 126 20.97 28.84 -23.66
C GLN A 126 21.02 28.68 -25.20
N LYS A 127 20.44 29.63 -25.95
CA LYS A 127 20.91 29.83 -27.33
C LYS A 127 22.24 30.58 -27.23
N VAL A 128 23.32 29.83 -27.05
CA VAL A 128 24.68 30.36 -27.16
C VAL A 128 24.88 30.76 -28.62
N SER A 129 24.80 32.06 -28.91
CA SER A 129 25.24 32.64 -30.17
C SER A 129 26.77 32.63 -30.18
N VAL A 130 27.36 31.52 -30.64
CA VAL A 130 28.77 31.52 -31.04
C VAL A 130 28.84 32.21 -32.40
N LEU A 131 29.21 33.49 -32.41
CA LEU A 131 29.70 34.15 -33.61
C LEU A 131 31.05 33.51 -33.93
N ILE A 132 31.08 32.63 -34.94
CA ILE A 132 32.31 32.22 -35.58
C ILE A 132 32.79 33.45 -36.35
N GLY A 133 33.85 34.09 -35.86
CA GLY A 133 34.57 35.08 -36.66
C GLY A 133 35.22 34.35 -37.83
N GLU A 134 34.84 34.72 -39.04
CA GLU A 134 35.58 34.38 -40.25
C GLU A 134 36.75 35.36 -40.37
N ASP A 135 37.97 34.83 -40.46
CA ASP A 135 39.17 35.57 -40.88
C ASP A 135 39.08 35.99 -42.36
#